data_AF-A0A1M2UTL8-F1
#
_entry.id   AF-A0A1M2UTL8-F1
#
_cell.length_a   1.000
_cell.length_b   1.000
_cell.length_c   1.000
_cell.angle_alpha   90.00
_cell.angle_beta   90.00
_cell.angle_gamma   90.00
#
_symmetry.space_group_name_H-M   'P 1'
#
loop_
_entity.id
_entity.type
_entity.pdbx_description
1 polymer ?
#
loop_
_entity_poly.entity_id
_entity_poly.type
_entity_poly.pdbx_seq_one_letter_code
_entity_poly.pdbx_strand_id
1 'polypeptide(L)'
;MLAAFVLLNGLLLLPALALPGPAPWLALEALIIWWLLHQLPNQRDRLAMLFSGIYALMVWLIAADALVRQSLGRGLNLYLEVGMLDAAWHLLRTNLGIPGAVLVVIALIFAAALVAWLFRRLGLHLARAVPVRGRALWVSAVTLLTLTVLTPWVGSPALAFVANQGSLILHTHQATSAFRAGLEQQPTASRQPRALPGLANTDVVLAFVESYGISGLTDERYRPVLGPRLATLAEQLDNAGLTVATGRLKAPIQGGQSWLGHLSVLSGQWINTQIAYEALLSSNYATLIDDFRVTGHQTMAVMPAITREWPEGQLFGYHRIYDQDALGYQGPAFNWVTMPDQFTWHRFEQLRQATPAPVFAELALISSHAPWVPILPVLDDWDSIGDGQVFQQWEGAGEAPASLWRDPERVREHYIQAIDYALAVAGDYAARYLTDETLLFILGDHQPAPLITGDHASRDVIIHVISRNPTLVAPFLNGDLPGFQPGTLPDEHTDGAPMSRFRAFLLTQFGEPGAPLMQVKK
;
A
#
# COMPACT_ATOMS: atom_id res chain seq x y z
N MET A 1 -9.05 -31.35 -34.13
CA MET A 1 -8.22 -32.04 -33.12
C MET A 1 -7.12 -31.13 -32.60
N LEU A 2 -6.10 -30.82 -33.40
CA LEU A 2 -4.97 -29.98 -32.99
C LEU A 2 -5.44 -28.63 -32.44
N ALA A 3 -6.37 -27.96 -33.13
CA ALA A 3 -6.94 -26.70 -32.66
C ALA A 3 -7.60 -26.80 -31.27
N ALA A 4 -8.44 -27.81 -31.03
CA ALA A 4 -9.11 -27.96 -29.74
C ALA A 4 -8.12 -28.29 -28.62
N PHE A 5 -7.08 -29.09 -28.90
CA PHE A 5 -6.03 -29.41 -27.93
C PHE A 5 -5.15 -28.20 -27.65
N VAL A 6 -4.75 -27.45 -28.67
CA VAL A 6 -4.00 -26.20 -28.55
C VAL A 6 -4.79 -25.18 -27.71
N LEU A 7 -6.11 -25.08 -27.91
CA LEU A 7 -6.96 -24.23 -27.07
C LEU A 7 -7.01 -24.71 -25.62
N LEU A 8 -7.19 -26.02 -25.38
CA LEU A 8 -7.22 -26.57 -24.02
C LEU A 8 -5.87 -26.38 -23.31
N ASN A 9 -4.78 -26.61 -24.02
CA ASN A 9 -3.43 -26.36 -23.55
C ASN A 9 -3.23 -24.88 -23.20
N GLY A 10 -3.57 -23.97 -24.12
CA GLY A 10 -3.45 -22.52 -23.87
C GLY A 10 -4.24 -22.07 -22.66
N LEU A 11 -5.46 -22.58 -22.46
CA LEU A 11 -6.27 -22.31 -21.27
C LEU A 11 -5.58 -22.78 -19.99
N LEU A 12 -4.94 -23.96 -20.01
CA LEU A 12 -4.23 -24.54 -18.87
C LEU A 12 -2.82 -23.95 -18.66
N LEU A 13 -2.34 -23.13 -19.58
CA LEU A 13 -1.11 -22.34 -19.41
C LEU A 13 -1.35 -21.01 -18.68
N LEU A 14 -2.59 -20.50 -18.60
CA LEU A 14 -2.90 -19.25 -17.89
C LEU A 14 -2.34 -19.15 -16.47
N PRO A 15 -2.32 -20.21 -15.62
CA PRO A 15 -1.74 -20.13 -14.29
C PRO A 15 -0.25 -19.76 -14.27
N ALA A 16 0.47 -20.00 -15.36
CA ALA A 16 1.88 -19.62 -15.47
C ALA A 16 2.07 -18.09 -15.46
N LEU A 17 1.04 -17.32 -15.83
CA LEU A 17 1.08 -15.85 -15.77
C LEU A 17 1.14 -15.30 -14.34
N ALA A 18 0.65 -16.07 -13.37
CA ALA A 18 0.68 -15.71 -11.94
C ALA A 18 1.94 -16.22 -11.22
N LEU A 19 2.82 -16.94 -11.92
CA LEU A 19 4.01 -17.56 -11.38
C LEU A 19 5.28 -16.82 -11.83
N PRO A 20 6.31 -16.75 -10.97
CA PRO A 20 7.61 -16.25 -11.40
C PRO A 20 8.29 -17.25 -12.36
N GLY A 21 8.99 -16.74 -13.37
CA GLY A 21 9.82 -17.54 -14.29
C GLY A 21 9.20 -17.80 -15.67
N PRO A 22 9.90 -18.56 -16.54
CA PRO A 22 9.42 -18.83 -17.89
C PRO A 22 8.21 -19.76 -17.89
N ALA A 23 7.20 -19.41 -18.70
CA ALA A 23 6.02 -20.25 -18.88
C ALA A 23 6.33 -21.48 -19.76
N PRO A 24 5.80 -22.67 -19.41
CA PRO A 24 5.92 -23.84 -20.27
C PRO A 24 5.09 -23.67 -21.54
N TRP A 25 5.42 -24.43 -22.58
CA TRP A 25 4.68 -24.43 -23.85
C TRP A 25 3.60 -25.51 -23.86
N LEU A 26 3.75 -26.54 -23.00
CA LEU A 26 2.82 -27.64 -22.85
C LEU A 26 2.42 -27.82 -21.38
N ALA A 27 1.12 -27.72 -21.12
CA ALA A 27 0.51 -28.05 -19.83
C ALA A 27 0.24 -29.56 -19.75
N LEU A 28 0.91 -30.24 -18.83
CA LEU A 28 0.76 -31.68 -18.61
C LEU A 28 -0.69 -32.04 -18.25
N GLU A 29 -1.39 -31.14 -17.56
CA GLU A 29 -2.79 -31.27 -17.18
C GLU A 29 -3.70 -31.45 -18.40
N ALA A 30 -3.37 -30.83 -19.54
CA ALA A 30 -4.16 -30.96 -20.77
C ALA A 30 -4.20 -32.41 -21.26
N LEU A 31 -3.06 -33.11 -21.18
CA LEU A 31 -2.95 -34.52 -21.54
C LEU A 31 -3.61 -35.44 -20.52
N ILE A 32 -3.45 -35.15 -19.23
CA ILE A 32 -4.06 -35.93 -18.14
C ILE A 32 -5.58 -35.84 -18.20
N ILE A 33 -6.12 -34.63 -18.31
CA ILE A 33 -7.57 -34.39 -18.42
C ILE A 33 -8.11 -35.07 -19.68
N TRP A 34 -7.42 -34.92 -20.82
CA TRP A 34 -7.85 -35.58 -22.06
C TRP A 34 -7.89 -37.10 -21.90
N TRP A 35 -6.84 -37.71 -21.33
CA TRP A 35 -6.81 -39.14 -21.07
C TRP A 35 -7.93 -39.60 -20.14
N LEU A 36 -8.15 -38.91 -19.01
CA LEU A 36 -9.20 -39.27 -18.04
C LEU A 36 -10.60 -39.23 -18.67
N LEU A 37 -10.91 -38.18 -19.43
CA LEU A 37 -12.19 -38.04 -20.12
C LEU A 37 -12.40 -39.10 -21.20
N HIS A 38 -11.31 -39.59 -21.80
CA HIS A 38 -11.37 -40.63 -22.81
C HIS A 38 -11.59 -42.02 -22.18
N GLN A 39 -10.81 -42.38 -21.15
CA GLN A 39 -10.84 -43.72 -20.54
C GLN A 39 -12.06 -44.02 -19.68
N LEU A 40 -12.73 -43.00 -19.15
CA LEU A 40 -13.85 -43.16 -18.24
C LEU A 40 -15.16 -42.62 -18.87
N PRO A 41 -15.68 -43.24 -19.95
CA PRO A 41 -16.82 -42.72 -20.70
C PRO A 41 -18.08 -42.58 -19.82
N ASN A 42 -18.30 -43.50 -18.88
CA ASN A 42 -19.44 -43.48 -17.96
C ASN A 42 -19.35 -42.35 -16.91
N GLN A 43 -18.15 -41.82 -16.65
CA GLN A 43 -17.93 -40.72 -15.71
C GLN A 43 -17.57 -39.40 -16.39
N ARG A 44 -17.48 -39.39 -17.73
CA ARG A 44 -16.94 -38.29 -18.53
C ARG A 44 -17.59 -36.95 -18.21
N ASP A 45 -18.91 -36.88 -18.16
CA ASP A 45 -19.61 -35.62 -17.90
C ASP A 45 -19.41 -35.14 -16.45
N ARG A 46 -19.27 -36.05 -15.48
CA ARG A 46 -18.95 -35.71 -14.08
C ARG A 46 -17.51 -35.19 -13.94
N LEU A 47 -16.55 -35.86 -14.56
CA LEU A 47 -15.15 -35.43 -14.59
C LEU A 47 -14.98 -34.10 -15.30
N ALA A 48 -15.66 -33.90 -16.43
CA ALA A 48 -15.64 -32.63 -17.15
C ALA A 48 -16.24 -31.50 -16.31
N MET A 49 -17.30 -31.76 -15.55
CA MET A 49 -17.88 -30.81 -14.60
C MET A 49 -16.88 -30.48 -13.46
N LEU A 50 -16.27 -31.49 -12.85
CA LEU A 50 -15.26 -31.31 -11.81
C LEU A 50 -14.08 -30.47 -12.29
N PHE A 51 -13.46 -30.85 -13.41
CA PHE A 51 -12.32 -30.10 -13.97
C PHE A 51 -12.72 -28.69 -14.38
N SER A 52 -13.94 -28.48 -14.89
CA SER A 52 -14.42 -27.14 -15.21
C SER A 52 -14.61 -26.24 -13.98
N GLY A 53 -15.08 -26.79 -12.86
CA GLY A 53 -15.20 -26.05 -11.61
C GLY A 53 -13.84 -25.67 -11.03
N ILE A 54 -12.89 -26.62 -11.02
CA ILE A 54 -11.50 -26.37 -10.59
C ILE A 54 -10.85 -25.32 -11.49
N TYR A 55 -11.00 -25.46 -12.80
CA TYR A 55 -10.44 -24.51 -13.76
C TYR A 55 -11.03 -23.10 -13.59
N ALA A 56 -12.35 -22.98 -13.43
CA ALA A 56 -12.99 -21.69 -13.21
C ALA A 56 -12.50 -21.03 -11.91
N LEU A 57 -12.41 -21.78 -10.80
CA LEU A 57 -11.84 -21.28 -9.56
C LEU A 57 -10.40 -20.81 -9.77
N MET A 58 -9.57 -21.58 -10.47
CA MET A 58 -8.18 -21.22 -10.75
C MET A 58 -8.07 -19.94 -11.58
N VAL A 59 -8.92 -19.76 -12.60
CA VAL A 59 -8.97 -18.51 -13.38
C VAL A 59 -9.34 -17.32 -12.50
N TRP A 60 -10.27 -17.49 -11.56
CA TRP A 60 -10.58 -16.45 -10.56
C TRP A 60 -9.40 -16.10 -9.68
N LEU A 61 -8.68 -17.10 -9.19
CA LEU A 61 -7.50 -16.87 -8.35
C LEU A 61 -6.37 -16.17 -9.13
N ILE A 62 -6.19 -16.47 -10.41
CA ILE A 62 -5.23 -15.79 -11.28
C ILE A 62 -5.65 -14.35 -11.54
N ALA A 63 -6.94 -14.10 -11.79
CA ALA A 63 -7.46 -12.75 -11.94
C ALA A 63 -7.31 -11.93 -10.64
N ALA A 64 -7.58 -12.55 -9.49
CA ALA A 64 -7.36 -11.95 -8.18
C ALA A 64 -5.87 -11.66 -7.94
N ASP A 65 -4.98 -12.57 -8.32
CA ASP A 65 -3.53 -12.37 -8.24
C ASP A 65 -3.05 -11.21 -9.12
N ALA A 66 -3.54 -11.12 -10.36
CA ALA A 66 -3.25 -9.98 -11.22
C ALA A 66 -3.75 -8.66 -10.61
N LEU A 67 -4.97 -8.66 -10.06
CA LEU A 67 -5.54 -7.49 -9.38
C LEU A 67 -4.69 -7.08 -8.17
N VAL A 68 -4.38 -8.01 -7.28
CA VAL A 68 -3.58 -7.75 -6.06
C VAL A 68 -2.17 -7.27 -6.41
N ARG A 69 -1.56 -7.77 -7.48
CA ARG A 69 -0.27 -7.24 -7.97
C ARG A 69 -0.40 -5.81 -8.44
N GLN A 70 -1.39 -5.53 -9.29
CA GLN A 70 -1.59 -4.20 -9.86
C GLN A 70 -2.09 -3.17 -8.84
N SER A 71 -2.74 -3.60 -7.76
CA SER A 71 -3.25 -2.71 -6.70
C SER A 71 -2.31 -2.57 -5.51
N LEU A 72 -1.67 -3.66 -5.04
CA LEU A 72 -0.91 -3.70 -3.79
C LEU A 72 0.59 -4.01 -3.97
N GLY A 73 1.07 -4.22 -5.20
CA GLY A 73 2.49 -4.49 -5.47
C GLY A 73 3.02 -5.79 -4.88
N ARG A 74 2.14 -6.76 -4.60
CA ARG A 74 2.49 -8.12 -4.13
C ARG A 74 1.60 -9.17 -4.79
N GLY A 75 2.04 -10.43 -4.78
CA GLY A 75 1.20 -11.55 -5.24
C GLY A 75 0.04 -11.86 -4.30
N LEU A 76 -0.93 -12.62 -4.81
CA LEU A 76 -2.00 -13.22 -4.00
C LEU A 76 -1.39 -14.14 -2.96
N ASN A 77 -1.83 -13.98 -1.73
CA ASN A 77 -1.52 -14.81 -0.59
C ASN A 77 -2.81 -15.12 0.17
N LEU A 78 -3.45 -16.24 -0.18
CA LEU A 78 -4.77 -16.61 0.34
C LEU A 78 -4.89 -16.55 1.87
N TYR A 79 -3.78 -16.72 2.60
CA TYR A 79 -3.74 -16.56 4.05
C TYR A 79 -4.08 -15.14 4.51
N LEU A 80 -3.62 -14.13 3.78
CA LEU A 80 -3.88 -12.71 4.04
C LEU A 80 -5.21 -12.24 3.48
N GLU A 81 -5.58 -12.65 2.24
CA GLU A 81 -6.78 -12.12 1.58
C GLU A 81 -8.08 -12.48 2.28
N VAL A 82 -8.15 -13.61 3.00
CA VAL A 82 -9.35 -13.96 3.78
C VAL A 82 -9.68 -12.85 4.79
N GLY A 83 -8.68 -12.25 5.41
CA GLY A 83 -8.85 -11.13 6.34
C GLY A 83 -9.24 -9.81 5.66
N MET A 84 -9.04 -9.69 4.34
CA MET A 84 -9.32 -8.46 3.59
C MET A 84 -10.70 -8.43 2.91
N LEU A 85 -11.49 -9.50 3.03
CA LEU A 85 -12.79 -9.60 2.36
C LEU A 85 -13.78 -8.50 2.79
N ASP A 86 -13.80 -8.15 4.08
CA ASP A 86 -14.66 -7.06 4.58
C ASP A 86 -14.22 -5.70 3.99
N ALA A 87 -12.91 -5.43 3.98
CA ALA A 87 -12.37 -4.22 3.38
C ALA A 87 -12.66 -4.13 1.87
N ALA A 88 -12.53 -5.24 1.13
CA ALA A 88 -12.86 -5.29 -0.29
C ALA A 88 -14.35 -5.04 -0.54
N TRP A 89 -15.23 -5.63 0.28
CA TRP A 89 -16.67 -5.38 0.20
C TRP A 89 -17.02 -3.93 0.54
N HIS A 90 -16.38 -3.38 1.56
CA HIS A 90 -16.54 -1.99 1.97
C HIS A 90 -16.13 -1.01 0.85
N LEU A 91 -15.02 -1.29 0.17
CA LEU A 91 -14.56 -0.50 -0.97
C LEU A 91 -15.59 -0.52 -2.11
N LEU A 92 -16.12 -1.70 -2.47
CA LEU A 92 -17.13 -1.83 -3.52
C LEU A 92 -18.41 -1.06 -3.20
N ARG A 93 -18.94 -1.19 -1.97
CA ARG A 93 -20.19 -0.51 -1.59
C ARG A 93 -20.03 1.01 -1.49
N THR A 94 -18.87 1.50 -1.08
CA THR A 94 -18.63 2.94 -0.91
C THR A 94 -18.44 3.64 -2.25
N ASN A 95 -17.81 2.96 -3.23
CA ASN A 95 -17.60 3.52 -4.57
C ASN A 95 -18.79 3.33 -5.52
N LEU A 96 -19.52 2.21 -5.44
CA LEU A 96 -20.57 1.84 -6.41
C LEU A 96 -21.99 1.77 -5.82
N GLY A 97 -22.13 1.94 -4.51
CA GLY A 97 -23.37 1.63 -3.79
C GLY A 97 -23.65 0.13 -3.70
N ILE A 98 -24.64 -0.25 -2.89
CA ILE A 98 -25.05 -1.65 -2.73
C ILE A 98 -25.52 -2.29 -4.05
N PRO A 99 -26.38 -1.65 -4.88
CA PRO A 99 -26.83 -2.25 -6.13
C PRO A 99 -25.68 -2.51 -7.10
N GLY A 100 -24.74 -1.57 -7.21
CA GLY A 100 -23.54 -1.70 -8.04
C GLY A 100 -22.64 -2.83 -7.55
N ALA A 101 -22.37 -2.91 -6.24
CA ALA A 101 -21.57 -3.98 -5.64
C ALA A 101 -22.19 -5.37 -5.89
N VAL A 102 -23.51 -5.53 -5.73
CA VAL A 102 -24.22 -6.78 -6.01
C VAL A 102 -24.16 -7.16 -7.49
N LEU A 103 -24.36 -6.19 -8.40
CA LEU A 103 -24.22 -6.41 -9.84
C LEU A 103 -22.83 -6.88 -10.22
N VAL A 104 -21.78 -6.31 -9.62
CA VAL A 104 -20.41 -6.79 -9.80
C VAL A 104 -20.29 -8.24 -9.37
N VAL A 105 -20.71 -8.60 -8.16
CA VAL A 105 -20.65 -9.99 -7.66
C VAL A 105 -21.40 -10.96 -8.59
N ILE A 106 -22.60 -10.60 -9.04
CA ILE A 106 -23.37 -11.42 -10.00
C ILE A 106 -22.61 -11.57 -11.32
N ALA A 107 -22.02 -10.50 -11.84
CA ALA A 107 -21.23 -10.54 -13.07
C ALA A 107 -19.99 -11.44 -12.91
N LEU A 108 -19.31 -11.40 -11.76
CA LEU A 108 -18.20 -12.31 -11.45
C LEU A 108 -18.68 -13.77 -11.43
N ILE A 109 -19.81 -14.07 -10.75
CA ILE A 109 -20.38 -15.44 -10.73
C ILE A 109 -20.75 -15.91 -12.14
N PHE A 110 -21.38 -15.06 -12.95
CA PHE A 110 -21.75 -15.38 -14.32
C PHE A 110 -20.51 -15.64 -15.19
N ALA A 111 -19.48 -14.81 -15.08
CA ALA A 111 -18.22 -15.01 -15.78
C ALA A 111 -17.55 -16.34 -15.35
N ALA A 112 -17.59 -16.71 -14.06
CA ALA A 112 -17.13 -18.00 -13.58
C ALA A 112 -17.86 -19.17 -14.26
N ALA A 113 -19.19 -19.09 -14.31
CA ALA A 113 -20.04 -20.12 -14.90
C ALA A 113 -19.80 -20.23 -16.42
N LEU A 114 -19.59 -19.10 -17.11
CA LEU A 114 -19.28 -19.05 -18.52
C LEU A 114 -17.91 -19.71 -18.82
N VAL A 115 -16.87 -19.38 -18.04
CA VAL A 115 -15.55 -20.00 -18.16
C VAL A 115 -15.62 -21.51 -17.93
N ALA A 116 -16.31 -21.94 -16.87
CA ALA A 116 -16.52 -23.37 -16.61
C ALA A 116 -17.24 -24.06 -17.78
N TRP A 117 -18.31 -23.44 -18.29
CA TRP A 117 -19.09 -23.98 -19.40
C TRP A 117 -18.27 -24.11 -20.69
N LEU A 118 -17.48 -23.09 -21.05
CA LEU A 118 -16.59 -23.09 -22.21
C LEU A 118 -15.53 -24.19 -22.09
N PHE A 119 -14.87 -24.28 -20.93
CA PHE A 119 -13.85 -25.30 -20.65
C PHE A 119 -14.44 -26.71 -20.75
N ARG A 120 -15.62 -26.93 -20.15
CA ARG A 120 -16.35 -28.19 -20.22
C ARG A 120 -16.69 -28.57 -21.66
N ARG A 121 -17.21 -27.64 -22.47
CA ARG A 121 -17.53 -27.88 -23.89
C ARG A 121 -16.29 -28.29 -24.66
N LEU A 122 -15.17 -27.61 -24.46
CA LEU A 122 -13.92 -27.91 -25.13
C LEU A 122 -13.39 -29.30 -24.75
N GLY A 123 -13.35 -29.62 -23.45
CA GLY A 123 -12.89 -30.93 -22.96
C GLY A 123 -13.76 -32.09 -23.46
N LEU A 124 -15.09 -31.93 -23.46
CA LEU A 124 -16.02 -32.93 -23.99
C LEU A 124 -15.91 -33.09 -25.51
N HIS A 125 -15.73 -31.99 -26.25
CA HIS A 125 -15.53 -32.04 -27.70
C HIS A 125 -14.25 -32.82 -28.03
N LEU A 126 -13.14 -32.54 -27.34
CA LEU A 126 -11.87 -33.27 -27.48
C LEU A 126 -12.01 -34.76 -27.19
N ALA A 127 -12.69 -35.12 -26.10
CA ALA A 127 -12.85 -36.51 -25.69
C ALA A 127 -13.78 -37.32 -26.61
N ARG A 128 -14.76 -36.68 -27.27
CA ARG A 128 -15.73 -37.33 -28.17
C ARG A 128 -15.27 -37.39 -29.63
N ALA A 129 -14.56 -36.36 -30.10
CA ALA A 129 -14.19 -36.24 -31.51
C ALA A 129 -13.05 -37.16 -31.95
N VAL A 130 -12.32 -37.79 -31.01
CA VAL A 130 -11.09 -38.53 -31.34
C VAL A 130 -11.06 -39.93 -30.71
N PRO A 131 -11.08 -41.00 -31.51
CA PRO A 131 -10.81 -42.36 -31.04
C PRO A 131 -9.29 -42.56 -30.94
N VAL A 132 -8.67 -42.16 -29.82
CA VAL A 132 -7.25 -42.44 -29.55
C VAL A 132 -7.14 -43.72 -28.72
N ARG A 133 -6.11 -44.54 -28.93
CA ARG A 133 -5.78 -45.61 -27.97
C ARG A 133 -5.36 -44.96 -26.65
N GLY A 134 -6.16 -45.04 -25.60
CA GLY A 134 -5.86 -44.41 -24.30
C GLY A 134 -4.48 -44.76 -23.70
N ARG A 135 -3.89 -45.91 -24.08
CA ARG A 135 -2.49 -46.26 -23.75
C ARG A 135 -1.46 -45.30 -24.33
N ALA A 136 -1.65 -44.81 -25.56
CA ALA A 136 -0.72 -43.88 -26.20
C ALA A 136 -0.70 -42.53 -25.46
N LEU A 137 -1.87 -42.01 -25.07
CA LEU A 137 -1.98 -40.79 -24.28
C LEU A 137 -1.32 -40.92 -22.90
N TRP A 138 -1.44 -42.09 -22.26
CA TRP A 138 -0.77 -42.32 -20.97
C TRP A 138 0.74 -42.41 -21.08
N VAL A 139 1.23 -43.15 -22.08
CA VAL A 139 2.68 -43.22 -22.34
C VAL A 139 3.20 -41.81 -22.63
N SER A 140 2.51 -41.02 -23.45
CA SER A 140 2.89 -39.63 -23.70
C SER A 140 2.87 -38.77 -22.42
N ALA A 141 1.83 -38.87 -21.58
CA ALA A 141 1.77 -38.13 -20.33
C ALA A 141 2.88 -38.53 -19.35
N VAL A 142 3.19 -39.82 -19.21
CA VAL A 142 4.27 -40.32 -18.34
C VAL A 142 5.64 -39.92 -18.88
N THR A 143 5.88 -40.06 -20.19
CA THR A 143 7.13 -39.61 -20.82
C THR A 143 7.30 -38.10 -20.67
N LEU A 144 6.24 -37.32 -20.86
CA LEU A 144 6.29 -35.87 -20.70
C LEU A 144 6.45 -35.45 -19.23
N LEU A 145 5.89 -36.20 -18.28
CA LEU A 145 6.17 -36.03 -16.85
C LEU A 145 7.64 -36.27 -16.53
N THR A 146 8.31 -37.25 -17.14
CA THR A 146 9.76 -37.41 -16.96
C THR A 146 10.55 -36.25 -17.60
N LEU A 147 10.02 -35.65 -18.66
CA LEU A 147 10.64 -34.50 -19.33
C LEU A 147 10.43 -33.17 -18.58
N THR A 148 9.44 -33.03 -17.69
CA THR A 148 9.30 -31.79 -16.88
C THR A 148 10.50 -31.55 -15.96
N VAL A 149 11.26 -32.60 -15.64
CA VAL A 149 12.51 -32.50 -14.86
C VAL A 149 13.70 -32.08 -15.74
N LEU A 150 13.61 -32.30 -17.06
CA LEU A 150 14.70 -32.16 -18.01
C LEU A 150 14.58 -30.91 -18.91
N THR A 151 13.39 -30.32 -19.03
CA THR A 151 13.14 -29.14 -19.85
C THR A 151 12.07 -28.22 -19.26
N PRO A 152 12.22 -26.89 -19.37
CA PRO A 152 11.20 -25.92 -18.97
C PRO A 152 10.00 -25.87 -19.94
N TRP A 153 10.05 -26.55 -21.09
CA TRP A 153 9.01 -26.45 -22.13
C TRP A 153 7.73 -27.23 -21.78
N VAL A 154 7.81 -28.16 -20.85
CA VAL A 154 6.66 -28.96 -20.37
C VAL A 154 6.54 -28.71 -18.87
N GLY A 155 5.36 -28.38 -18.40
CA GLY A 155 5.14 -28.10 -16.99
C GLY A 155 3.72 -28.38 -16.54
N SER A 156 3.47 -28.13 -15.26
CA SER A 156 2.15 -28.23 -14.65
C SER A 156 1.78 -26.91 -13.98
N PRO A 157 1.38 -25.86 -14.73
CA PRO A 157 1.11 -24.54 -14.19
C PRO A 157 0.04 -24.54 -13.10
N ALA A 158 -0.98 -25.39 -13.21
CA ALA A 158 -2.03 -25.48 -12.20
C ALA A 158 -1.49 -26.04 -10.88
N LEU A 159 -0.71 -27.12 -10.94
CA LEU A 159 -0.07 -27.68 -9.75
C LEU A 159 0.98 -26.72 -9.18
N ALA A 160 1.75 -26.05 -10.02
CA ALA A 160 2.74 -25.06 -9.59
C ALA A 160 2.09 -23.86 -8.89
N PHE A 161 0.94 -23.37 -9.39
CA PHE A 161 0.17 -22.31 -8.73
C PHE A 161 -0.35 -22.75 -7.36
N VAL A 162 -0.93 -23.96 -7.26
CA VAL A 162 -1.40 -24.51 -5.98
C VAL A 162 -0.24 -24.72 -5.00
N ALA A 163 0.89 -25.26 -5.47
CA ALA A 163 2.09 -25.44 -4.66
C ALA A 163 2.66 -24.11 -4.16
N ASN A 164 2.68 -23.08 -5.02
CA ASN A 164 3.07 -21.72 -4.66
C ASN A 164 2.15 -21.14 -3.57
N GLN A 165 0.84 -21.25 -3.71
CA GLN A 165 -0.11 -20.81 -2.67
C GLN A 165 0.08 -21.58 -1.35
N GLY A 166 0.29 -22.90 -1.40
CA GLY A 166 0.60 -23.70 -0.21
C GLY A 166 1.90 -23.27 0.47
N SER A 167 2.94 -22.97 -0.31
CA SER A 167 4.21 -22.42 0.19
C SER A 167 4.03 -21.04 0.82
N LEU A 168 3.27 -20.14 0.19
CA LEU A 168 2.96 -18.81 0.73
C LEU A 168 2.21 -18.88 2.06
N ILE A 169 1.20 -19.76 2.18
CA ILE A 169 0.47 -19.97 3.44
C ILE A 169 1.44 -20.38 4.55
N LEU A 170 2.27 -21.39 4.31
CA LEU A 170 3.23 -21.88 5.30
C LEU A 170 4.27 -20.82 5.68
N HIS A 171 4.88 -20.15 4.70
CA HIS A 171 5.86 -19.10 4.94
C HIS A 171 5.27 -17.90 5.69
N THR A 172 4.05 -17.48 5.35
CA THR A 172 3.38 -16.35 6.00
C THR A 172 3.02 -16.68 7.44
N HIS A 173 2.52 -17.90 7.69
CA HIS A 173 2.25 -18.38 9.03
C HIS A 173 3.53 -18.45 9.89
N GLN A 174 4.63 -18.97 9.33
CA GLN A 174 5.93 -19.02 10.01
C GLN A 174 6.49 -17.62 10.29
N ALA A 175 6.46 -16.72 9.30
CA ALA A 175 6.93 -15.35 9.45
C ALA A 175 6.13 -14.58 10.52
N THR A 176 4.80 -14.77 10.54
CA THR A 176 3.92 -14.18 11.56
C THR A 176 4.27 -14.70 12.95
N SER A 177 4.43 -16.02 13.09
CA SER A 177 4.80 -16.64 14.37
C SER A 177 6.17 -16.17 14.85
N ALA A 178 7.14 -16.08 13.94
CA ALA A 178 8.48 -15.56 14.22
C ALA A 178 8.46 -14.08 14.61
N PHE A 179 7.63 -13.26 13.95
CA PHE A 179 7.46 -11.85 14.29
C PHE A 179 6.91 -11.67 15.71
N ARG A 180 5.85 -12.41 16.07
CA ARG A 180 5.27 -12.40 17.43
C ARG A 180 6.30 -12.81 18.49
N ALA A 181 6.99 -13.93 18.27
CA ALA A 181 8.04 -14.38 19.18
C ALA A 181 9.18 -13.36 19.26
N GLY A 182 9.54 -12.72 18.15
CA GLY A 182 10.53 -11.66 18.09
C GLY A 182 10.16 -10.45 18.94
N LEU A 183 8.91 -10.00 18.89
CA LEU A 183 8.42 -8.90 19.74
C LEU A 183 8.59 -9.22 21.24
N GLU A 184 8.30 -10.45 21.66
CA GLU A 184 8.45 -10.87 23.05
C GLU A 184 9.91 -11.00 23.51
N GLN A 185 10.77 -11.47 22.60
CA GLN A 185 12.19 -11.74 22.88
C GLN A 185 13.08 -10.49 22.83
N GLN A 186 12.59 -9.36 22.26
CA GLN A 186 13.40 -8.14 22.21
C GLN A 186 13.79 -7.65 23.62
N PRO A 187 14.98 -7.03 23.76
CA PRO A 187 15.41 -6.46 25.03
C PRO A 187 14.33 -5.55 25.61
N THR A 188 14.16 -5.57 26.92
CA THR A 188 13.18 -4.72 27.62
C THR A 188 13.35 -3.24 27.24
N ALA A 189 14.59 -2.79 27.03
CA ALA A 189 14.90 -1.43 26.60
C ALA A 189 14.30 -1.05 25.23
N SER A 190 14.07 -2.00 24.32
CA SER A 190 13.42 -1.75 23.03
C SER A 190 11.89 -1.71 23.13
N ARG A 191 11.35 -2.44 24.13
CA ARG A 191 9.92 -2.57 24.39
C ARG A 191 9.37 -1.46 25.29
N GLN A 192 10.23 -0.81 26.07
CA GLN A 192 9.83 0.27 26.97
C GLN A 192 9.93 1.63 26.27
N PRO A 193 9.07 2.60 26.66
CA PRO A 193 9.17 3.96 26.17
C PRO A 193 10.49 4.61 26.59
N ARG A 194 11.05 5.47 25.74
CA ARG A 194 12.31 6.19 25.97
C ARG A 194 12.13 7.66 25.65
N ALA A 195 12.49 8.52 26.61
CA ALA A 195 12.39 9.96 26.41
C ALA A 195 13.39 10.48 25.36
N LEU A 196 13.00 11.55 24.67
CA LEU A 196 13.77 12.30 23.70
C LEU A 196 14.04 13.72 24.26
N PRO A 197 14.91 13.87 25.27
CA PRO A 197 15.14 15.17 25.92
C PRO A 197 15.61 16.27 24.93
N GLY A 198 16.24 15.91 23.82
CA GLY A 198 16.60 16.84 22.76
C GLY A 198 15.41 17.48 22.02
N LEU A 199 14.19 16.94 22.21
CA LEU A 199 12.94 17.43 21.64
C LEU A 199 11.91 17.84 22.71
N ALA A 200 12.28 17.90 23.99
CA ALA A 200 11.33 18.08 25.09
C ALA A 200 10.52 19.39 25.03
N ASN A 201 11.08 20.44 24.42
CA ASN A 201 10.41 21.73 24.23
C ASN A 201 10.06 22.01 22.77
N THR A 202 10.05 20.96 21.94
CA THR A 202 9.87 21.06 20.49
C THR A 202 8.58 20.35 20.10
N ASP A 203 7.71 21.03 19.35
CA ASP A 203 6.61 20.39 18.65
C ASP A 203 7.13 19.48 17.55
N VAL A 204 6.69 18.23 17.54
CA VAL A 204 7.07 17.26 16.53
C VAL A 204 5.84 16.85 15.74
N VAL A 205 5.80 17.21 14.47
CA VAL A 205 4.68 16.93 13.57
C VAL A 205 5.12 15.90 12.55
N LEU A 206 4.52 14.72 12.58
CA LEU A 206 4.71 13.65 11.61
C LEU A 206 3.49 13.59 10.69
N ALA A 207 3.59 14.24 9.53
CA ALA A 207 2.53 14.29 8.54
C ALA A 207 2.80 13.31 7.40
N PHE A 208 1.95 12.30 7.30
CA PHE A 208 1.92 11.36 6.20
C PHE A 208 1.14 11.96 5.02
N VAL A 209 1.79 12.08 3.86
CA VAL A 209 1.17 12.45 2.58
C VAL A 209 0.84 11.16 1.83
N GLU A 210 -0.44 10.91 1.63
CA GLU A 210 -0.93 9.71 0.94
C GLU A 210 -0.28 9.54 -0.44
N SER A 211 0.31 8.37 -0.66
CA SER A 211 0.92 7.98 -1.94
C SER A 211 2.10 8.84 -2.43
N TYR A 212 2.79 9.59 -1.54
CA TYR A 212 3.95 10.42 -1.92
C TYR A 212 5.27 9.62 -2.07
N GLY A 213 5.40 8.98 -3.23
CA GLY A 213 6.53 8.12 -3.59
C GLY A 213 7.65 8.78 -4.41
N ILE A 214 8.86 8.18 -4.39
CA ILE A 214 9.99 8.61 -5.25
C ILE A 214 9.68 8.51 -6.76
N SER A 215 8.66 7.73 -7.14
CA SER A 215 8.27 7.59 -8.55
C SER A 215 7.88 8.93 -9.17
N GLY A 216 7.40 9.89 -8.37
CA GLY A 216 7.11 11.23 -8.86
C GLY A 216 8.33 11.95 -9.47
N LEU A 217 9.56 11.55 -9.08
CA LEU A 217 10.82 12.10 -9.60
C LEU A 217 11.52 11.19 -10.59
N THR A 218 11.49 9.87 -10.36
CA THR A 218 12.24 8.91 -11.18
C THR A 218 11.49 8.49 -12.44
N ASP A 219 10.17 8.68 -12.49
CA ASP A 219 9.36 8.41 -13.67
C ASP A 219 9.26 9.66 -14.54
N GLU A 220 9.65 9.55 -15.81
CA GLU A 220 9.59 10.65 -16.78
C GLU A 220 8.18 11.22 -16.97
N ARG A 221 7.13 10.42 -16.70
CA ARG A 221 5.73 10.86 -16.76
C ARG A 221 5.38 11.89 -15.69
N TYR A 222 6.01 11.80 -14.52
CA TYR A 222 5.66 12.59 -13.33
C TYR A 222 6.66 13.72 -13.04
N ARG A 223 7.92 13.52 -13.40
CA ARG A 223 9.01 14.47 -13.16
C ARG A 223 8.70 15.91 -13.63
N PRO A 224 8.03 16.15 -14.79
CA PRO A 224 7.70 17.51 -15.23
C PRO A 224 6.74 18.27 -14.31
N VAL A 225 6.01 17.59 -13.43
CA VAL A 225 5.11 18.21 -12.45
C VAL A 225 5.79 18.31 -11.08
N LEU A 226 6.29 17.18 -10.56
CA LEU A 226 6.86 17.16 -9.20
C LEU A 226 8.20 17.90 -9.08
N GLY A 227 9.06 17.83 -10.11
CA GLY A 227 10.35 18.52 -10.10
C GLY A 227 10.20 20.03 -9.89
N PRO A 228 9.42 20.74 -10.72
CA PRO A 228 9.11 22.16 -10.51
C PRO A 228 8.41 22.43 -9.17
N ARG A 229 7.55 21.51 -8.70
CA ARG A 229 6.89 21.70 -7.40
C ARG A 229 7.88 21.74 -6.26
N LEU A 230 8.83 20.80 -6.21
CA LEU A 230 9.87 20.75 -5.18
C LEU A 230 10.84 21.94 -5.28
N ALA A 231 11.10 22.46 -6.48
CA ALA A 231 11.86 23.69 -6.65
C ALA A 231 11.12 24.91 -6.07
N THR A 232 9.81 25.01 -6.30
CA THR A 232 8.97 26.07 -5.69
C THR A 232 8.94 25.94 -4.16
N LEU A 233 8.80 24.71 -3.66
CA LEU A 233 8.84 24.43 -2.24
C LEU A 233 10.18 24.85 -1.62
N ALA A 234 11.31 24.63 -2.31
CA ALA A 234 12.61 25.06 -1.82
C ALA A 234 12.68 26.59 -1.65
N GLU A 235 12.24 27.34 -2.67
CA GLU A 235 12.22 28.81 -2.63
C GLU A 235 11.27 29.31 -1.53
N GLN A 236 10.09 28.72 -1.41
CA GLN A 236 9.11 29.08 -0.39
C GLN A 236 9.64 28.87 1.03
N LEU A 237 10.26 27.72 1.30
CA LEU A 237 10.80 27.39 2.62
C LEU A 237 12.04 28.25 2.95
N ASP A 238 12.92 28.51 1.98
CA ASP A 238 14.07 29.40 2.15
C ASP A 238 13.64 30.84 2.48
N ASN A 239 12.65 31.37 1.74
CA ASN A 239 12.08 32.70 2.00
C ASN A 239 11.42 32.81 3.39
N ALA A 240 10.93 31.70 3.95
CA ALA A 240 10.38 31.62 5.31
C ALA A 240 11.45 31.39 6.40
N GLY A 241 12.74 31.32 6.02
CA GLY A 241 13.87 31.07 6.90
C GLY A 241 13.93 29.64 7.42
N LEU A 242 13.35 28.68 6.69
CA LEU A 242 13.27 27.28 7.11
C LEU A 242 14.44 26.47 6.54
N THR A 243 15.05 25.65 7.39
CA THR A 243 16.05 24.66 7.00
C THR A 243 15.36 23.36 6.62
N VAL A 244 15.83 22.74 5.54
CA VAL A 244 15.28 21.47 5.03
C VAL A 244 16.39 20.45 4.81
N ALA A 245 16.15 19.22 5.28
CA ALA A 245 16.86 18.03 4.82
C ALA A 245 15.85 17.05 4.22
N THR A 246 16.15 16.53 3.04
CA THR A 246 15.29 15.58 2.34
C THR A 246 16.01 14.25 2.16
N GLY A 247 15.30 13.16 2.45
CA GLY A 247 15.79 11.80 2.25
C GLY A 247 14.70 10.88 1.70
N ARG A 248 14.99 9.58 1.74
CA ARG A 248 14.06 8.52 1.31
C ARG A 248 13.91 7.48 2.39
N LEU A 249 12.69 6.99 2.58
CA LEU A 249 12.41 5.79 3.37
C LEU A 249 11.78 4.72 2.48
N LYS A 250 12.11 3.46 2.73
CA LYS A 250 11.49 2.33 2.02
C LYS A 250 10.23 1.90 2.74
N ALA A 251 9.09 2.01 2.08
CA ALA A 251 7.80 1.59 2.63
C ALA A 251 7.64 0.06 2.60
N PRO A 252 6.96 -0.52 3.61
CA PRO A 252 6.70 -1.97 3.66
C PRO A 252 5.61 -2.43 2.68
N ILE A 253 4.85 -1.47 2.16
CA ILE A 253 3.63 -1.63 1.38
C ILE A 253 3.64 -0.68 0.16
N GLN A 254 2.70 -0.90 -0.74
CA GLN A 254 2.50 -0.08 -1.94
C GLN A 254 1.00 -0.11 -2.30
N GLY A 255 0.48 1.03 -2.76
CA GLY A 255 -0.88 1.18 -3.31
C GLY A 255 -2.04 1.15 -2.32
N GLY A 256 -1.77 0.94 -1.03
CA GLY A 256 -2.76 1.04 0.04
C GLY A 256 -2.28 0.33 1.31
N GLN A 257 -3.13 0.34 2.33
CA GLN A 257 -2.82 -0.16 3.67
C GLN A 257 -1.83 0.73 4.44
N SER A 258 -1.96 2.06 4.28
CA SER A 258 -1.06 3.09 4.82
C SER A 258 -0.74 2.94 6.31
N TRP A 259 -1.71 2.50 7.12
CA TRP A 259 -1.52 2.23 8.55
C TRP A 259 -0.37 1.24 8.85
N LEU A 260 0.00 0.36 7.92
CA LEU A 260 1.15 -0.54 8.05
C LEU A 260 2.48 0.22 7.89
N GLY A 261 2.54 1.19 6.98
CA GLY A 261 3.67 2.11 6.84
C GLY A 261 3.81 3.01 8.06
N HIS A 262 2.71 3.61 8.51
CA HIS A 262 2.68 4.46 9.71
C HIS A 262 3.21 3.72 10.93
N LEU A 263 2.68 2.51 11.20
CA LEU A 263 3.14 1.72 12.33
C LEU A 263 4.62 1.32 12.20
N SER A 264 5.12 1.14 10.98
CA SER A 264 6.53 0.82 10.78
C SER A 264 7.45 1.97 11.20
N VAL A 265 7.06 3.20 10.88
CA VAL A 265 7.76 4.42 11.30
C VAL A 265 7.65 4.60 12.82
N LEU A 266 6.43 4.52 13.35
CA LEU A 266 6.12 4.76 14.77
C LEU A 266 6.77 3.72 15.68
N SER A 267 6.77 2.44 15.32
CA SER A 267 7.29 1.36 16.18
C SER A 267 8.76 1.04 15.93
N GLY A 268 9.30 1.40 14.76
CA GLY A 268 10.61 0.91 14.33
C GLY A 268 10.63 -0.59 13.99
N GLN A 269 9.47 -1.20 13.74
CA GLN A 269 9.33 -2.58 13.27
C GLN A 269 8.90 -2.61 11.80
N TRP A 270 9.25 -3.67 11.06
CA TRP A 270 8.83 -3.79 9.66
C TRP A 270 7.44 -4.42 9.58
N ILE A 271 6.40 -3.59 9.50
CA ILE A 271 5.00 -4.01 9.47
C ILE A 271 4.51 -4.04 8.03
N ASN A 272 4.45 -5.23 7.44
CA ASN A 272 4.04 -5.42 6.04
C ASN A 272 2.79 -6.31 5.88
N THR A 273 2.10 -6.63 6.98
CA THR A 273 0.86 -7.40 6.98
C THR A 273 -0.06 -6.95 8.09
N GLN A 274 -1.37 -7.11 7.89
CA GLN A 274 -2.39 -6.85 8.91
C GLN A 274 -2.15 -7.67 10.19
N ILE A 275 -1.66 -8.91 10.05
CA ILE A 275 -1.44 -9.79 11.20
C ILE A 275 -0.27 -9.31 12.06
N ALA A 276 0.78 -8.74 11.44
CA ALA A 276 1.89 -8.10 12.17
C ALA A 276 1.43 -6.82 12.87
N TYR A 277 0.54 -6.04 12.23
CA TYR A 277 -0.06 -4.84 12.83
C TYR A 277 -0.84 -5.18 14.10
N GLU A 278 -1.76 -6.14 14.02
CA GLU A 278 -2.54 -6.60 15.17
C GLU A 278 -1.65 -7.22 16.26
N ALA A 279 -0.64 -8.00 15.87
CA ALA A 279 0.32 -8.58 16.81
C ALA A 279 1.06 -7.50 17.61
N LEU A 280 1.50 -6.42 16.96
CA LEU A 280 2.19 -5.33 17.63
C LEU A 280 1.24 -4.53 18.52
N LEU A 281 0.04 -4.17 18.03
CA LEU A 281 -0.95 -3.43 18.84
C LEU A 281 -1.43 -4.21 20.06
N SER A 282 -1.52 -5.54 19.97
CA SER A 282 -1.87 -6.40 21.11
C SER A 282 -0.71 -6.65 22.07
N SER A 283 0.49 -6.17 21.74
CA SER A 283 1.69 -6.29 22.57
C SER A 283 1.96 -5.01 23.35
N ASN A 284 2.83 -5.08 24.36
CA ASN A 284 3.30 -3.89 25.10
C ASN A 284 4.52 -3.25 24.44
N TYR A 285 4.61 -3.28 23.11
CA TYR A 285 5.76 -2.75 22.39
C TYR A 285 5.65 -1.23 22.22
N ALA A 286 6.54 -0.48 22.87
CA ALA A 286 6.53 0.98 22.80
C ALA A 286 6.76 1.51 21.37
N THR A 287 6.04 2.59 21.07
CA THR A 287 6.12 3.37 19.83
C THR A 287 6.65 4.78 20.10
N LEU A 288 6.87 5.57 19.06
CA LEU A 288 7.19 6.99 19.17
C LEU A 288 6.13 7.76 19.96
N ILE A 289 4.87 7.31 19.93
CA ILE A 289 3.80 7.93 20.72
C ILE A 289 4.14 7.81 22.21
N ASP A 290 4.51 6.61 22.66
CA ASP A 290 4.89 6.38 24.05
C ASP A 290 6.17 7.14 24.41
N ASP A 291 7.15 7.16 23.51
CA ASP A 291 8.41 7.88 23.68
C ASP A 291 8.17 9.40 23.89
N PHE A 292 7.30 10.01 23.07
CA PHE A 292 6.92 11.41 23.22
C PHE A 292 6.06 11.68 24.44
N ARG A 293 5.18 10.74 24.84
CA ARG A 293 4.46 10.84 26.12
C ARG A 293 5.41 10.92 27.32
N VAL A 294 6.41 10.05 27.39
CA VAL A 294 7.39 10.09 28.50
C VAL A 294 8.37 11.26 28.38
N THR A 295 8.50 11.85 27.18
CA THR A 295 9.25 13.10 26.96
C THR A 295 8.50 14.32 27.50
N GLY A 296 7.17 14.24 27.63
CA GLY A 296 6.31 15.30 28.16
C GLY A 296 5.33 15.90 27.16
N HIS A 297 5.27 15.37 25.94
CA HIS A 297 4.41 15.89 24.87
C HIS A 297 2.94 15.50 25.05
N GLN A 298 2.05 16.38 24.59
CA GLN A 298 0.66 16.03 24.29
C GLN A 298 0.61 15.34 22.93
N THR A 299 0.32 14.04 22.95
CA THR A 299 0.23 13.23 21.73
C THR A 299 -1.16 13.28 21.10
N MET A 300 -1.24 13.60 19.81
CA MET A 300 -2.50 13.65 19.08
C MET A 300 -2.42 12.99 17.71
N ALA A 301 -3.52 12.34 17.32
CA ALA A 301 -3.71 11.81 15.97
C ALA A 301 -4.76 12.65 15.23
N VAL A 302 -4.47 13.07 14.01
CA VAL A 302 -5.36 13.83 13.12
C VAL A 302 -5.61 12.96 11.89
N MET A 303 -6.79 12.36 11.83
CA MET A 303 -7.10 11.21 10.99
C MET A 303 -8.37 11.47 10.17
N PRO A 304 -8.32 12.33 9.14
CA PRO A 304 -9.50 12.75 8.36
C PRO A 304 -10.21 11.60 7.64
N ALA A 305 -9.54 10.47 7.41
CA ALA A 305 -10.08 9.29 6.73
C ALA A 305 -10.82 8.31 7.65
N ILE A 306 -10.73 8.48 8.97
CA ILE A 306 -11.37 7.57 9.93
C ILE A 306 -12.84 7.97 10.07
N THR A 307 -13.71 7.23 9.38
CA THR A 307 -15.17 7.47 9.28
C THR A 307 -16.01 6.47 10.09
N ARG A 308 -15.35 5.58 10.83
CA ARG A 308 -15.96 4.56 11.68
C ARG A 308 -15.22 4.54 13.02
N GLU A 309 -15.81 3.87 14.01
CA GLU A 309 -15.11 3.58 15.26
C GLU A 309 -13.74 2.94 14.98
N TRP A 310 -12.70 3.47 15.63
CA TRP A 310 -11.32 3.03 15.46
C TRP A 310 -10.76 2.49 16.78
N PRO A 311 -11.17 1.28 17.21
CA PRO A 311 -10.71 0.68 18.46
C PRO A 311 -9.19 0.47 18.47
N GLU A 312 -8.58 0.20 17.32
CA GLU A 312 -7.12 0.09 17.16
C GLU A 312 -6.42 1.41 17.51
N GLY A 313 -7.03 2.55 17.16
CA GLY A 313 -6.57 3.88 17.53
C GLY A 313 -6.40 4.07 19.04
N GLN A 314 -7.25 3.42 19.84
CA GLN A 314 -7.19 3.50 21.30
C GLN A 314 -5.99 2.74 21.87
N LEU A 315 -5.55 1.68 21.20
CA LEU A 315 -4.39 0.87 21.63
C LEU A 315 -3.06 1.62 21.47
N PHE A 316 -3.01 2.62 20.60
CA PHE A 316 -1.84 3.48 20.40
C PHE A 316 -1.56 4.44 21.57
N GLY A 317 -2.54 4.67 22.45
CA GLY A 317 -2.32 5.52 23.63
C GLY A 317 -2.16 7.01 23.33
N TYR A 318 -2.69 7.51 22.20
CA TYR A 318 -2.82 8.95 21.98
C TYR A 318 -3.59 9.64 23.12
N HIS A 319 -3.22 10.87 23.48
CA HIS A 319 -4.03 11.65 24.42
C HIS A 319 -5.33 12.13 23.76
N ARG A 320 -5.27 12.44 22.45
CA ARG A 320 -6.42 12.87 21.65
C ARG A 320 -6.37 12.25 20.25
N ILE A 321 -7.53 11.83 19.75
CA ILE A 321 -7.72 11.38 18.38
C ILE A 321 -8.78 12.31 17.78
N TYR A 322 -8.44 12.94 16.67
CA TYR A 322 -9.33 13.76 15.86
C TYR A 322 -9.60 12.99 14.56
N ASP A 323 -10.64 12.15 14.59
CA ASP A 323 -11.17 11.47 13.41
C ASP A 323 -11.98 12.43 12.51
N GLN A 324 -12.62 11.91 11.47
CA GLN A 324 -13.38 12.71 10.51
C GLN A 324 -14.41 13.62 11.19
N ASP A 325 -15.14 13.12 12.19
CA ASP A 325 -16.20 13.87 12.86
C ASP A 325 -15.61 14.88 13.85
N ALA A 326 -14.59 14.47 14.62
CA ALA A 326 -13.94 15.33 15.61
C ALA A 326 -13.17 16.51 14.99
N LEU A 327 -12.80 16.44 13.71
CA LEU A 327 -12.20 17.56 12.98
C LEU A 327 -13.20 18.70 12.71
N GLY A 328 -14.50 18.42 12.71
CA GLY A 328 -15.55 19.44 12.64
C GLY A 328 -15.78 20.07 11.26
N TYR A 329 -15.31 19.42 10.20
CA TYR A 329 -15.48 19.88 8.81
C TYR A 329 -16.97 19.95 8.41
N GLN A 330 -17.39 21.07 7.84
CA GLN A 330 -18.76 21.34 7.38
C GLN A 330 -18.87 21.52 5.85
N GLY A 331 -17.78 21.32 5.11
CA GLY A 331 -17.79 21.31 3.65
C GLY A 331 -18.20 19.95 3.06
N PRO A 332 -18.30 19.83 1.73
CA PRO A 332 -18.62 18.57 1.07
C PRO A 332 -17.39 17.64 1.07
N ALA A 333 -17.65 16.34 1.03
CA ALA A 333 -16.63 15.37 0.65
C ALA A 333 -16.40 15.40 -0.87
N PHE A 334 -15.16 15.15 -1.28
CA PHE A 334 -14.73 15.10 -2.66
C PHE A 334 -14.42 13.65 -3.05
N ASN A 335 -15.48 12.89 -3.34
CA ASN A 335 -15.43 11.44 -3.54
C ASN A 335 -14.93 10.71 -2.27
N TRP A 336 -13.76 10.07 -2.32
CA TRP A 336 -13.15 9.38 -1.17
C TRP A 336 -12.50 10.35 -0.18
N VAL A 337 -12.08 11.52 -0.65
CA VAL A 337 -11.46 12.57 0.16
C VAL A 337 -12.54 13.23 1.00
N THR A 338 -12.55 12.95 2.30
CA THR A 338 -13.57 13.44 3.23
C THR A 338 -13.51 14.97 3.42
N MET A 339 -12.30 15.52 3.37
CA MET A 339 -11.99 16.94 3.44
C MET A 339 -10.65 17.24 2.77
N PRO A 340 -10.43 18.45 2.23
CA PRO A 340 -9.14 18.83 1.66
C PRO A 340 -8.05 18.94 2.73
N ASP A 341 -6.81 18.61 2.37
CA ASP A 341 -5.66 18.66 3.28
C ASP A 341 -5.44 20.09 3.79
N GLN A 342 -5.83 21.10 3.02
CA GLN A 342 -5.77 22.49 3.45
C GLN A 342 -6.68 22.78 4.66
N PHE A 343 -7.86 22.16 4.72
CA PHE A 343 -8.69 22.20 5.93
C PHE A 343 -8.01 21.44 7.07
N THR A 344 -7.46 20.24 6.81
CA THR A 344 -6.80 19.44 7.84
C THR A 344 -5.63 20.18 8.49
N TRP A 345 -4.78 20.85 7.69
CA TRP A 345 -3.69 21.68 8.19
C TRP A 345 -4.18 22.92 8.94
N HIS A 346 -5.18 23.63 8.41
CA HIS A 346 -5.79 24.77 9.10
C HIS A 346 -6.37 24.37 10.46
N ARG A 347 -7.09 23.25 10.51
CA ARG A 347 -7.67 22.71 11.73
C ARG A 347 -6.60 22.25 12.71
N PHE A 348 -5.55 21.60 12.23
CA PHE A 348 -4.42 21.19 13.06
C PHE A 348 -3.76 22.39 13.75
N GLU A 349 -3.52 23.50 13.04
CA GLU A 349 -2.94 24.71 13.65
C GLU A 349 -3.79 25.23 14.82
N GLN A 350 -5.11 25.27 14.67
CA GLN A 350 -6.01 25.68 15.76
C GLN A 350 -5.90 24.73 16.97
N LEU A 351 -5.83 23.42 16.73
CA LEU A 351 -5.70 22.41 17.80
C LEU A 351 -4.33 22.54 18.50
N ARG A 352 -3.27 22.81 17.73
CA ARG A 352 -1.94 23.08 18.25
C ARG A 352 -1.93 24.31 19.14
N GLN A 353 -2.46 25.44 18.67
CA GLN A 353 -2.50 26.70 19.43
C GLN A 353 -3.31 26.58 20.72
N ALA A 354 -4.38 25.77 20.72
CA ALA A 354 -5.18 25.48 21.90
C ALA A 354 -4.49 24.55 22.93
N THR A 355 -3.32 23.98 22.59
CA THR A 355 -2.59 23.03 23.43
C THR A 355 -1.34 23.70 24.03
N PRO A 356 -1.28 23.99 25.34
CA PRO A 356 -0.15 24.75 25.91
C PRO A 356 1.18 24.00 25.95
N ALA A 357 1.16 22.66 26.01
CA ALA A 357 2.35 21.82 26.07
C ALA A 357 2.86 21.47 24.66
N PRO A 358 4.15 21.14 24.50
CA PRO A 358 4.70 20.63 23.24
C PRO A 358 3.88 19.45 22.72
N VAL A 359 3.65 19.39 21.42
CA VAL A 359 2.83 18.33 20.81
C VAL A 359 3.68 17.33 20.06
N PHE A 360 3.29 16.06 20.12
CA PHE A 360 3.66 15.09 19.08
C PHE A 360 2.39 14.75 18.31
N ALA A 361 2.34 15.15 17.04
CA ALA A 361 1.16 14.99 16.21
C ALA A 361 1.43 14.02 15.06
N GLU A 362 0.61 12.99 14.92
CA GLU A 362 0.52 12.18 13.70
C GLU A 362 -0.63 12.71 12.84
N LEU A 363 -0.35 13.10 11.60
CA LEU A 363 -1.37 13.50 10.63
C LEU A 363 -1.38 12.49 9.47
N ALA A 364 -2.57 12.04 9.06
CA ALA A 364 -2.75 11.21 7.86
C ALA A 364 -3.52 12.00 6.79
N LEU A 365 -2.79 12.71 5.93
CA LEU A 365 -3.37 13.55 4.87
C LEU A 365 -3.94 12.66 3.76
N ILE A 366 -5.01 13.11 3.09
CA ILE A 366 -5.85 12.25 2.24
C ILE A 366 -6.13 12.82 0.84
N SER A 367 -5.79 14.09 0.55
CA SER A 367 -6.16 14.71 -0.73
C SER A 367 -5.49 14.09 -1.96
N SER A 368 -4.36 13.40 -1.77
CA SER A 368 -3.69 12.61 -2.79
C SER A 368 -4.11 11.14 -2.84
N HIS A 369 -5.23 10.77 -2.22
CA HIS A 369 -5.84 9.45 -2.38
C HIS A 369 -6.60 9.32 -3.71
N ALA A 370 -6.68 8.10 -4.26
CA ALA A 370 -7.55 7.80 -5.39
C ALA A 370 -9.02 8.18 -5.04
N PRO A 371 -9.79 8.77 -5.98
CA PRO A 371 -9.59 8.76 -7.41
C PRO A 371 -8.82 9.96 -8.00
N TRP A 372 -8.17 10.80 -7.17
CA TRP A 372 -7.40 11.98 -7.61
C TRP A 372 -8.22 13.03 -8.38
N VAL A 373 -9.50 13.16 -8.03
CA VAL A 373 -10.41 14.13 -8.65
C VAL A 373 -11.53 14.53 -7.67
N PRO A 374 -11.96 15.80 -7.66
CA PRO A 374 -11.31 16.96 -8.28
C PRO A 374 -9.97 17.32 -7.62
N ILE A 375 -9.11 18.02 -8.36
CA ILE A 375 -7.98 18.75 -7.78
C ILE A 375 -8.46 20.15 -7.45
N LEU A 376 -8.44 20.50 -6.18
CA LEU A 376 -8.90 21.81 -5.70
C LEU A 376 -7.80 22.87 -5.86
N PRO A 377 -8.14 24.15 -6.03
CA PRO A 377 -7.15 25.21 -5.89
C PRO A 377 -6.71 25.34 -4.42
N VAL A 378 -5.47 25.80 -4.21
CA VAL A 378 -4.99 26.20 -2.88
C VAL A 378 -5.54 27.59 -2.58
N LEU A 379 -6.20 27.76 -1.44
CA LEU A 379 -6.71 29.07 -1.00
C LEU A 379 -5.57 29.89 -0.39
N ASP A 380 -5.32 31.09 -0.91
CA ASP A 380 -4.29 31.98 -0.36
C ASP A 380 -4.66 32.51 1.03
N ASP A 381 -5.94 32.82 1.21
CA ASP A 381 -6.54 33.31 2.46
C ASP A 381 -6.97 32.12 3.34
N TRP A 382 -6.08 31.71 4.24
CA TRP A 382 -6.33 30.62 5.19
C TRP A 382 -7.39 30.96 6.24
N ASP A 383 -7.64 32.24 6.54
CA ASP A 383 -8.67 32.62 7.50
C ASP A 383 -10.08 32.38 6.93
N SER A 384 -10.21 32.40 5.59
CA SER A 384 -11.47 32.06 4.91
C SER A 384 -11.87 30.59 5.01
N ILE A 385 -10.95 29.70 5.41
CA ILE A 385 -11.20 28.25 5.52
C ILE A 385 -12.27 27.97 6.56
N GLY A 386 -12.19 28.61 7.73
CA GLY A 386 -13.17 28.48 8.81
C GLY A 386 -13.47 27.02 9.17
N ASP A 387 -14.74 26.64 9.10
CA ASP A 387 -15.23 25.27 9.33
C ASP A 387 -15.25 24.41 8.05
N GLY A 388 -14.73 24.91 6.94
CA GLY A 388 -14.66 24.23 5.65
C GLY A 388 -15.83 24.50 4.71
N GLN A 389 -16.84 25.29 5.08
CA GLN A 389 -17.95 25.63 4.18
C GLN A 389 -17.50 26.35 2.90
N VAL A 390 -16.37 27.05 2.92
CA VAL A 390 -15.79 27.71 1.73
C VAL A 390 -15.57 26.72 0.57
N PHE A 391 -15.35 25.43 0.87
CA PHE A 391 -15.13 24.41 -0.16
C PHE A 391 -16.42 23.97 -0.89
N GLN A 392 -17.62 24.36 -0.41
CA GLN A 392 -18.88 24.07 -1.09
C GLN A 392 -18.94 24.60 -2.54
N GLN A 393 -18.17 25.63 -2.86
CA GLN A 393 -18.10 26.18 -4.22
C GLN A 393 -17.53 25.18 -5.26
N TRP A 394 -16.85 24.12 -4.82
CA TRP A 394 -16.37 23.03 -5.68
C TRP A 394 -17.20 21.75 -5.55
N GLU A 395 -18.35 21.78 -4.85
CA GLU A 395 -19.21 20.61 -4.75
C GLU A 395 -19.62 20.12 -6.15
N GLY A 396 -19.34 18.84 -6.44
CA GLY A 396 -19.58 18.26 -7.76
C GLY A 396 -18.66 18.76 -8.88
N ALA A 397 -17.59 19.51 -8.56
CA ALA A 397 -16.58 19.91 -9.53
C ALA A 397 -15.72 18.74 -10.00
N GLY A 398 -15.11 18.91 -11.17
CA GLY A 398 -14.32 17.86 -11.82
C GLY A 398 -15.16 16.84 -12.58
N GLU A 399 -14.50 15.88 -13.21
CA GLU A 399 -15.19 14.78 -13.87
C GLU A 399 -15.55 13.66 -12.87
N ALA A 400 -16.54 12.84 -13.22
CA ALA A 400 -16.87 11.67 -12.41
C ALA A 400 -15.69 10.68 -12.38
N PRO A 401 -15.38 10.05 -11.23
CA PRO A 401 -14.31 9.04 -11.15
C PRO A 401 -14.42 7.94 -12.20
N ALA A 402 -15.64 7.42 -12.44
CA ALA A 402 -15.87 6.39 -13.46
C ALA A 402 -15.59 6.84 -14.91
N SER A 403 -15.53 8.14 -15.17
CA SER A 403 -15.09 8.72 -16.46
C SER A 403 -13.56 8.76 -16.54
N LEU A 404 -12.91 9.34 -15.54
CA LEU A 404 -11.44 9.43 -15.45
C LEU A 404 -10.79 8.05 -15.58
N TRP A 405 -11.31 7.07 -14.84
CA TRP A 405 -10.76 5.72 -14.77
C TRP A 405 -10.96 4.86 -16.04
N ARG A 406 -11.56 5.42 -17.10
CA ARG A 406 -11.56 4.80 -18.44
C ARG A 406 -10.27 5.02 -19.20
N ASP A 407 -9.48 6.03 -18.81
CA ASP A 407 -8.22 6.39 -19.45
C ASP A 407 -7.07 6.33 -18.42
N PRO A 408 -6.25 5.26 -18.47
CA PRO A 408 -5.13 5.09 -17.54
C PRO A 408 -4.10 6.22 -17.56
N GLU A 409 -3.87 6.88 -18.70
CA GLU A 409 -2.89 7.98 -18.74
C GLU A 409 -3.44 9.22 -18.02
N ARG A 410 -4.74 9.52 -18.18
CA ARG A 410 -5.37 10.62 -17.44
C ARG A 410 -5.40 10.36 -15.93
N VAL A 411 -5.63 9.12 -15.50
CA VAL A 411 -5.55 8.74 -14.08
C VAL A 411 -4.15 9.07 -13.52
N ARG A 412 -3.10 8.79 -14.29
CA ARG A 412 -1.70 9.07 -13.91
C ARG A 412 -1.38 10.56 -13.88
N GLU A 413 -1.93 11.34 -14.82
CA GLU A 413 -1.84 12.81 -14.80
C GLU A 413 -2.49 13.40 -13.55
N HIS A 414 -3.70 12.95 -13.22
CA HIS A 414 -4.43 13.39 -12.03
C HIS A 414 -3.73 13.02 -10.72
N TYR A 415 -3.14 11.82 -10.65
CA TYR A 415 -2.34 11.40 -9.50
C TYR A 415 -1.24 12.42 -9.19
N ILE A 416 -0.42 12.80 -10.18
CA ILE A 416 0.70 13.68 -9.91
C ILE A 416 0.26 15.12 -9.60
N GLN A 417 -0.89 15.57 -10.14
CA GLN A 417 -1.52 16.84 -9.78
C GLN A 417 -2.04 16.84 -8.33
N ALA A 418 -2.55 15.72 -7.83
CA ALA A 418 -2.98 15.60 -6.45
C ALA A 418 -1.79 15.67 -5.47
N ILE A 419 -0.65 15.08 -5.84
CA ILE A 419 0.61 15.22 -5.09
C ILE A 419 1.11 16.66 -5.13
N ASP A 420 1.05 17.33 -6.29
CA ASP A 420 1.40 18.75 -6.40
C ASP A 420 0.56 19.62 -5.44
N TYR A 421 -0.76 19.41 -5.39
CA TYR A 421 -1.64 20.08 -4.44
C TYR A 421 -1.25 19.79 -2.99
N ALA A 422 -1.08 18.52 -2.61
CA ALA A 422 -0.78 18.13 -1.23
C ALA A 422 0.54 18.77 -0.74
N LEU A 423 1.56 18.81 -1.60
CA LEU A 423 2.85 19.43 -1.28
C LEU A 423 2.79 20.96 -1.26
N ALA A 424 2.00 21.58 -2.14
CA ALA A 424 1.77 23.02 -2.11
C ALA A 424 1.12 23.44 -0.78
N VAL A 425 0.08 22.73 -0.35
CA VAL A 425 -0.59 22.99 0.93
C VAL A 425 0.35 22.76 2.13
N ALA A 426 1.12 21.67 2.12
CA ALA A 426 2.05 21.38 3.21
C ALA A 426 3.20 22.40 3.28
N GLY A 427 3.67 22.88 2.13
CA GLY A 427 4.63 24.00 2.03
C GLY A 427 4.07 25.30 2.58
N ASP A 428 2.82 25.61 2.25
CA ASP A 428 2.08 26.76 2.77
C ASP A 428 1.94 26.72 4.29
N TYR A 429 1.55 25.57 4.85
CA TYR A 429 1.52 25.36 6.29
C TYR A 429 2.90 25.62 6.91
N ALA A 430 3.93 24.98 6.33
CA ALA A 430 5.30 25.07 6.83
C ALA A 430 5.79 26.52 6.90
N ALA A 431 5.65 27.25 5.79
CA ALA A 431 6.10 28.64 5.66
C ALA A 431 5.36 29.59 6.61
N ARG A 432 4.07 29.32 6.89
CA ARG A 432 3.22 30.18 7.72
C ARG A 432 3.42 29.96 9.22
N TYR A 433 3.54 28.71 9.66
CA TYR A 433 3.34 28.37 11.08
C TYR A 433 4.55 27.76 11.79
N LEU A 434 5.58 27.28 11.08
CA LEU A 434 6.74 26.72 11.77
C LEU A 434 7.46 27.80 12.58
N THR A 435 7.89 27.42 13.78
CA THR A 435 8.69 28.25 14.69
C THR A 435 10.06 27.60 14.92
N ASP A 436 10.91 28.24 15.74
CA ASP A 436 12.20 27.67 16.16
C ASP A 436 12.03 26.40 17.02
N GLU A 437 10.82 26.21 17.55
CA GLU A 437 10.43 25.12 18.45
C GLU A 437 9.55 24.09 17.71
N THR A 438 9.63 24.02 16.38
CA THR A 438 8.87 23.05 15.58
C THR A 438 9.79 22.22 14.69
N LEU A 439 9.62 20.89 14.72
CA LEU A 439 10.21 19.93 13.80
C LEU A 439 9.10 19.23 13.03
N LEU A 440 9.00 19.54 11.74
CA LEU A 440 8.00 18.97 10.83
C LEU A 440 8.63 17.90 9.95
N PHE A 441 7.96 16.75 9.87
CA PHE A 441 8.20 15.70 8.91
C PHE A 441 7.05 15.64 7.92
N ILE A 442 7.34 15.88 6.63
CA ILE A 442 6.41 15.59 5.53
C ILE A 442 6.91 14.31 4.88
N LEU A 443 6.21 13.20 5.07
CA LEU A 443 6.65 11.86 4.71
C LEU A 443 5.59 11.17 3.85
N GLY A 444 5.96 10.55 2.73
CA GLY A 444 5.04 9.61 2.07
C GLY A 444 4.78 8.36 2.91
N ASP A 445 3.54 7.87 2.93
CA ASP A 445 3.19 6.61 3.61
C ASP A 445 3.56 5.37 2.77
N HIS A 446 3.36 5.45 1.45
CA HIS A 446 3.73 4.47 0.45
C HIS A 446 3.77 5.08 -0.95
N GLN A 447 4.18 4.28 -1.93
CA GLN A 447 4.01 4.58 -3.35
C GLN A 447 2.59 4.26 -3.80
N PRO A 448 2.03 4.91 -4.84
CA PRO A 448 0.74 4.49 -5.37
C PRO A 448 0.84 3.10 -6.01
N ALA A 449 -0.31 2.54 -6.37
CA ALA A 449 -0.44 1.20 -6.92
C ALA A 449 0.43 1.01 -8.18
N PRO A 450 0.93 -0.20 -8.47
CA PRO A 450 1.68 -0.47 -9.71
C PRO A 450 0.95 -0.12 -11.01
N LEU A 451 -0.39 -0.08 -11.01
CA LEU A 451 -1.15 0.48 -12.12
C LEU A 451 -0.72 1.91 -12.52
N ILE A 452 -0.25 2.68 -11.52
CA ILE A 452 0.24 4.06 -11.64
C ILE A 452 1.74 4.07 -11.91
N THR A 453 2.53 3.38 -11.08
CA THR A 453 4.00 3.47 -11.13
C THR A 453 4.68 2.50 -12.11
N GLY A 454 3.97 1.47 -12.56
CA GLY A 454 4.53 0.30 -13.23
C GLY A 454 5.05 -0.77 -12.24
N ASP A 455 5.26 -1.99 -12.76
CA ASP A 455 5.54 -3.21 -11.98
C ASP A 455 6.92 -3.24 -11.29
N HIS A 456 7.84 -2.36 -11.70
CA HIS A 456 9.24 -2.35 -11.24
C HIS A 456 9.61 -1.07 -10.49
N ALA A 457 8.63 -0.26 -10.12
CA ALA A 457 8.87 0.95 -9.37
C ALA A 457 9.47 0.65 -7.99
N SER A 458 10.34 1.56 -7.53
CA SER A 458 10.85 1.51 -6.16
C SER A 458 9.70 1.65 -5.16
N ARG A 459 9.87 1.07 -3.97
CA ARG A 459 8.98 1.27 -2.82
C ARG A 459 9.37 2.45 -1.94
N ASP A 460 10.34 3.22 -2.38
CA ASP A 460 10.81 4.35 -1.61
C ASP A 460 9.83 5.51 -1.69
N VAL A 461 9.68 6.19 -0.56
CA VAL A 461 8.91 7.42 -0.36
C VAL A 461 9.85 8.54 0.03
N ILE A 462 9.43 9.77 -0.20
CA ILE A 462 10.22 10.96 0.12
C ILE A 462 9.86 11.42 1.54
N ILE A 463 10.86 11.90 2.28
CA ILE A 463 10.69 12.56 3.57
C ILE A 463 11.41 13.89 3.58
N HIS A 464 10.69 14.96 3.90
CA HIS A 464 11.25 16.28 4.19
C HIS A 464 11.26 16.50 5.69
N VAL A 465 12.41 16.93 6.23
CA VAL A 465 12.60 17.34 7.62
C VAL A 465 12.80 18.84 7.62
N ILE A 466 11.88 19.54 8.25
CA ILE A 466 11.75 21.00 8.13
C ILE A 466 11.71 21.63 9.53
N SER A 467 12.54 22.64 9.75
CA SER A 467 12.49 23.46 10.96
C SER A 467 13.10 24.83 10.70
N ARG A 468 12.66 25.87 11.42
CA ARG A 468 13.38 27.15 11.45
C ARG A 468 14.71 27.03 12.20
N ASN A 469 14.80 26.10 13.16
CA ASN A 469 16.03 25.83 13.91
C ASN A 469 16.89 24.77 13.18
N PRO A 470 18.03 25.15 12.59
CA PRO A 470 18.86 24.22 11.82
C PRO A 470 19.43 23.08 12.67
N THR A 471 19.54 23.26 13.99
CA THR A 471 20.06 22.23 14.91
C THR A 471 19.13 21.02 15.03
N LEU A 472 17.83 21.20 14.78
CA LEU A 472 16.86 20.11 14.75
C LEU A 472 16.96 19.29 13.45
N VAL A 473 17.44 19.91 12.37
CA VAL A 473 17.58 19.27 11.05
C VAL A 473 18.96 18.61 10.88
N ALA A 474 20.00 19.20 11.47
CA ALA A 474 21.39 18.76 11.34
C ALA A 474 21.63 17.24 11.59
N PRO A 475 20.96 16.57 12.55
CA PRO A 475 21.16 15.13 12.78
C PRO A 475 20.84 14.27 11.55
N PHE A 476 19.93 14.69 10.68
CA PHE A 476 19.58 13.94 9.47
C PHE A 476 20.67 14.01 8.39
N LEU A 477 21.57 15.01 8.47
CA LEU A 477 22.63 15.22 7.49
C LEU A 477 23.96 14.55 7.89
N ASN A 478 23.99 13.80 8.99
CA ASN A 478 25.23 13.20 9.52
C ASN A 478 25.61 11.85 8.86
N GLY A 479 24.70 11.24 8.08
CA GLY A 479 24.88 9.97 7.39
C GLY A 479 24.42 8.70 8.13
N ASP A 480 23.94 8.79 9.38
CA ASP A 480 23.47 7.63 10.16
C ASP A 480 22.17 7.04 9.59
N LEU A 481 21.31 7.92 9.06
CA LEU A 481 20.18 7.56 8.20
C LEU A 481 20.57 7.90 6.75
N PRO A 482 20.85 6.89 5.91
CA PRO A 482 21.43 7.11 4.60
C PRO A 482 20.46 7.82 3.63
N GLY A 483 21.02 8.58 2.68
CA GLY A 483 20.28 9.19 1.56
C GLY A 483 19.68 10.56 1.85
N PHE A 484 19.96 11.16 3.01
CA PHE A 484 19.55 12.53 3.32
C PHE A 484 20.54 13.57 2.79
N GLN A 485 20.01 14.65 2.21
CA GLN A 485 20.78 15.79 1.74
C GLN A 485 20.04 17.12 1.99
N PRO A 486 20.75 18.27 2.00
CA PRO A 486 20.12 19.58 2.17
C PRO A 486 19.15 19.92 1.02
N GLY A 487 18.10 20.68 1.33
CA GLY A 487 17.10 21.13 0.37
C GLY A 487 15.93 20.15 0.20
N THR A 488 15.07 20.39 -0.79
CA THR A 488 13.81 19.65 -1.01
C THR A 488 13.93 18.46 -1.97
N LEU A 489 15.06 18.31 -2.66
CA LEU A 489 15.30 17.18 -3.55
C LEU A 489 15.97 16.03 -2.77
N PRO A 490 15.48 14.78 -2.84
CA PRO A 490 16.17 13.62 -2.26
C PRO A 490 17.35 13.19 -3.14
N ASP A 491 18.25 12.38 -2.57
CA ASP A 491 19.22 11.62 -3.37
C ASP A 491 18.49 10.52 -4.17
N GLU A 492 18.55 10.60 -5.50
CA GLU A 492 17.94 9.62 -6.40
C GLU A 492 18.75 8.31 -6.50
N HIS A 493 20.03 8.31 -6.11
CA HIS A 493 20.96 7.19 -6.29
C HIS A 493 21.10 6.27 -5.07
N THR A 494 20.82 6.77 -3.87
CA THR A 494 20.84 5.96 -2.65
C THR A 494 19.45 5.39 -2.35
N ASP A 495 19.37 4.07 -2.16
CA ASP A 495 18.14 3.42 -1.70
C ASP A 495 17.71 3.93 -0.33
N GLY A 496 16.41 4.12 -0.16
CA GLY A 496 15.83 4.57 1.10
C GLY A 496 16.08 3.60 2.25
N ALA A 497 16.36 4.13 3.44
CA ALA A 497 16.40 3.32 4.65
C ALA A 497 15.02 2.71 4.93
N PRO A 498 14.90 1.46 5.40
CA PRO A 498 13.61 0.91 5.81
C PRO A 498 12.90 1.83 6.82
N MET A 499 11.59 2.05 6.67
CA MET A 499 10.80 2.84 7.63
C MET A 499 11.00 2.40 9.09
N SER A 500 11.25 1.10 9.31
CA SER A 500 11.55 0.52 10.61
C SER A 500 12.84 1.06 11.28
N ARG A 501 13.70 1.79 10.55
CA ARG A 501 14.88 2.45 11.14
C ARG A 501 14.56 3.80 11.78
N PHE A 502 13.40 4.39 11.50
CA PHE A 502 13.10 5.78 11.85
C PHE A 502 13.04 6.03 13.36
N ARG A 503 12.24 5.26 14.11
CA ARG A 503 12.18 5.37 15.59
C ARG A 503 13.57 5.23 16.23
N ALA A 504 14.31 4.19 15.83
CA ALA A 504 15.65 3.94 16.36
C ALA A 504 16.60 5.12 16.10
N PHE A 505 16.54 5.70 14.90
CA PHE A 505 17.31 6.88 14.56
C PHE A 505 16.96 8.08 15.46
N LEU A 506 15.67 8.41 15.63
CA LEU A 506 15.25 9.51 16.51
C LEU A 506 15.73 9.32 17.95
N LEU A 507 15.56 8.10 18.50
CA LEU A 507 16.03 7.76 19.83
C LEU A 507 17.56 7.87 19.98
N THR A 508 18.32 7.62 18.92
CA THR A 508 19.78 7.79 18.95
C THR A 508 20.17 9.27 18.88
N GLN A 509 19.52 10.07 18.05
CA GLN A 509 19.91 11.47 17.84
C GLN A 509 19.38 12.42 18.91
N PHE A 510 18.19 12.17 19.45
CA PHE A 510 17.50 13.07 20.38
C PHE A 510 17.21 12.46 21.76
N GLY A 511 17.51 11.17 21.95
CA GLY A 511 17.37 10.45 23.21
C GLY A 511 18.49 10.72 24.22
N GLU A 512 18.39 10.10 25.40
CA GLU A 512 19.45 10.17 26.42
C GLU A 512 20.78 9.56 25.91
N PRO A 513 21.93 10.25 26.11
CA PRO A 513 23.24 9.71 25.76
C PRO A 513 23.55 8.43 26.55
N GLY A 514 23.73 7.29 25.86
CA GLY A 514 24.31 6.07 26.46
C GLY A 514 23.48 4.79 26.43
N ALA A 515 22.30 4.76 25.80
CA ALA A 515 21.56 3.52 25.58
C ALA A 515 21.80 2.98 24.16
N PRO A 516 22.75 2.03 23.95
CA PRO A 516 23.02 1.49 22.64
C PRO A 516 21.79 0.72 22.13
N LEU A 517 21.23 1.17 21.00
CA LEU A 517 20.34 0.35 20.20
C LEU A 517 21.22 -0.60 19.40
N MET A 518 21.26 -1.89 19.80
CA MET A 518 21.96 -2.90 19.03
C MET A 518 21.37 -2.94 17.62
N GLN A 519 22.23 -2.71 16.62
CA GLN A 519 21.89 -2.82 15.22
C GLN A 519 21.28 -4.19 14.93
N VAL A 520 20.07 -4.20 14.37
CA VAL A 520 19.50 -5.38 13.73
C VAL A 520 20.45 -5.78 12.60
N LYS A 521 21.07 -6.96 12.72
CA LYS A 521 21.88 -7.53 11.64
C LYS A 521 21.00 -7.66 10.40
N LYS A 522 21.54 -7.20 9.28
CA LYS A 522 20.94 -7.18 7.93
C LYS A 522 20.25 -8.49 7.55
#